data_AF-A0A950BAY0-F1
#
_entry.id   AF-A0A950BAY0-F1
#
_cell.length_a   1.000
_cell.length_b   1.000
_cell.length_c   1.000
_cell.angle_alpha   90.00
_cell.angle_beta   90.00
_cell.angle_gamma   90.00
#
_symmetry.space_group_name_H-M   'P 1'
#
loop_
_entity.id
_entity.type
_entity.pdbx_description
1 polymer ?
#
loop_
_entity_poly.entity_id
_entity_poly.type
_entity_poly.pdbx_seq_one_letter_code
_entity_poly.pdbx_strand_id
1 'polypeptide(L)'
;MAENTLNASSPAQYSRFVQRLHRRYEDWFDVLPPGPPDRALMERALATLQARELDLSASLRVLRQLVMERLIVLDCEQAAPLSVVTKAVTELAELALDRACQQVRTELDARHGAPRGPAGQEVQLWIIGMGKLGARELNVSSDIDLIYVYEHDGETAGQADGRGVISNHEYFGRAVKGIFGLVGDTTEHGLAFRVDLALRPNGNSGP
;
A
#
# COMPACT_ATOMS: atom_id res chain seq x y z
N MET A 1 19.21 -35.97 36.61
CA MET A 1 19.59 -34.55 36.59
C MET A 1 18.86 -33.93 35.42
N ALA A 2 17.79 -33.17 35.72
CA ALA A 2 16.95 -32.55 34.71
C ALA A 2 17.63 -31.24 34.26
N GLU A 3 18.08 -31.19 33.02
CA GLU A 3 18.46 -29.92 32.40
C GLU A 3 17.19 -29.11 32.15
N ASN A 4 17.05 -28.06 32.95
CA ASN A 4 16.09 -26.99 32.77
C ASN A 4 16.47 -26.22 31.49
N THR A 5 16.00 -26.70 30.33
CA THR A 5 16.02 -25.94 29.08
C THR A 5 15.09 -24.74 29.29
N LEU A 6 15.68 -23.62 29.73
CA LEU A 6 15.00 -22.33 29.78
C LEU A 6 14.36 -22.11 28.42
N ASN A 7 13.03 -22.09 28.42
CA ASN A 7 12.15 -21.76 27.32
C ASN A 7 12.62 -20.40 26.78
N ALA A 8 13.51 -20.40 25.78
CA ALA A 8 14.06 -19.18 25.22
C ALA A 8 12.93 -18.53 24.43
N SER A 9 12.16 -17.68 25.10
CA SER A 9 11.14 -16.85 24.46
C SER A 9 11.79 -16.08 23.32
N SER A 10 11.21 -16.20 22.13
CA SER A 10 11.81 -15.57 20.95
C SER A 10 11.82 -14.05 21.15
N PRO A 11 12.94 -13.33 20.90
CA PRO A 11 13.06 -11.91 21.21
C PRO A 11 11.91 -11.04 20.66
N ALA A 12 11.36 -11.39 19.49
CA ALA A 12 10.22 -10.68 18.91
C ALA A 12 8.95 -10.78 19.77
N GLN A 13 8.78 -11.85 20.55
CA GLN A 13 7.62 -12.03 21.44
C GLN A 13 7.58 -11.03 22.60
N TYR A 14 8.68 -10.32 22.90
CA TYR A 14 8.64 -9.19 23.85
C TYR A 14 7.97 -7.95 23.26
N SER A 15 7.82 -7.87 21.93
CA SER A 15 7.10 -6.78 21.27
C SER A 15 5.60 -6.94 21.45
N ARG A 16 4.98 -6.00 22.18
CA ARG A 16 3.51 -5.91 22.29
C ARG A 16 2.82 -5.82 20.93
N PHE A 17 3.51 -5.30 19.91
CA PHE A 17 3.01 -5.26 18.55
C PHE A 17 2.91 -6.66 17.96
N VAL A 18 4.01 -7.44 17.99
CA VAL A 18 4.03 -8.84 17.51
C VAL A 18 2.99 -9.69 18.24
N GLN A 19 2.90 -9.57 19.57
CA GLN A 19 1.87 -10.28 20.35
C GLN A 19 0.44 -9.97 19.89
N ARG A 20 0.14 -8.72 19.51
CA ARG A 20 -1.18 -8.34 18.97
C ARG A 20 -1.41 -8.93 17.58
N LEU A 21 -0.36 -8.95 16.74
CA LEU A 21 -0.46 -9.53 15.41
C LEU A 21 -0.73 -11.02 15.48
N HIS A 22 0.01 -11.74 16.33
CA HIS A 22 -0.22 -13.17 16.55
C HIS A 22 -1.64 -13.46 17.01
N ARG A 23 -2.17 -12.72 17.99
CA ARG A 23 -3.57 -12.94 18.42
C ARG A 23 -4.63 -12.67 17.35
N ARG A 24 -4.33 -11.86 16.33
CA ARG A 24 -5.32 -11.38 15.37
C ARG A 24 -5.18 -11.99 13.98
N TYR A 25 -3.97 -12.35 13.58
CA TYR A 25 -3.62 -12.72 12.22
C TYR A 25 -2.88 -14.06 12.13
N GLU A 26 -2.91 -14.89 13.19
CA GLU A 26 -2.29 -16.22 13.21
C GLU A 26 -2.66 -17.06 11.99
N ASP A 27 -3.94 -17.09 11.64
CA ASP A 27 -4.49 -17.84 10.49
C ASP A 27 -3.99 -17.35 9.12
N TRP A 28 -3.27 -16.22 9.07
CA TRP A 28 -2.78 -15.59 7.85
C TRP A 28 -1.26 -15.62 7.72
N PHE A 29 -0.52 -16.05 8.75
CA PHE A 29 0.95 -16.08 8.69
C PHE A 29 1.49 -17.09 7.68
N ASP A 30 0.71 -18.11 7.32
CA ASP A 30 1.07 -19.09 6.30
C ASP A 30 1.17 -18.47 4.89
N VAL A 31 0.53 -17.32 4.67
CA VAL A 31 0.50 -16.61 3.38
C VAL A 31 1.87 -16.03 3.00
N LEU A 32 2.72 -15.70 3.98
CA LEU A 32 4.03 -15.10 3.73
C LEU A 32 5.15 -16.04 4.25
N PRO A 33 5.91 -16.70 3.37
CA PRO A 33 6.89 -17.69 3.79
C PRO A 33 8.09 -17.05 4.53
N PRO A 34 8.92 -17.87 5.22
CA PRO A 34 10.13 -17.41 5.89
C PRO A 34 11.13 -16.68 4.99
N GLY A 35 11.82 -15.69 5.57
CA GLY A 35 12.85 -14.89 4.91
C GLY A 35 12.41 -13.45 4.58
N PRO A 36 13.31 -12.63 4.02
CA PRO A 36 13.00 -11.25 3.63
C PRO A 36 11.82 -11.18 2.64
N PRO A 37 10.77 -10.40 2.93
CA PRO A 37 9.62 -10.29 2.05
C PRO A 37 9.93 -9.34 0.90
N ASP A 38 10.40 -9.89 -0.22
CA ASP A 38 10.57 -9.12 -1.46
C ASP A 38 9.23 -8.83 -2.14
N ARG A 39 9.26 -7.93 -3.13
CA ARG A 39 8.07 -7.55 -3.91
C ARG A 39 7.31 -8.75 -4.49
N ALA A 40 7.99 -9.75 -5.04
CA ALA A 40 7.33 -10.89 -5.67
C ALA A 40 6.62 -11.78 -4.64
N LEU A 41 7.19 -11.95 -3.45
CA LEU A 41 6.56 -12.63 -2.33
C LEU A 41 5.33 -11.87 -1.84
N MET A 42 5.44 -10.55 -1.69
CA MET A 42 4.34 -9.70 -1.26
C MET A 42 3.19 -9.68 -2.28
N GLU A 43 3.48 -9.70 -3.58
CA GLU A 43 2.48 -9.81 -4.64
C GLU A 43 1.72 -11.15 -4.58
N ARG A 44 2.42 -12.27 -4.38
CA ARG A 44 1.79 -13.59 -4.19
C ARG A 44 0.96 -13.65 -2.91
N ALA A 45 1.47 -13.08 -1.83
CA ALA A 45 0.75 -12.99 -0.57
C ALA A 45 -0.55 -12.18 -0.74
N LEU A 46 -0.48 -11.02 -1.40
CA LEU A 46 -1.66 -10.20 -1.69
C LEU A 46 -2.72 -10.98 -2.50
N ALA A 47 -2.29 -11.66 -3.56
CA ALA A 47 -3.20 -12.46 -4.38
C ALA A 47 -3.87 -13.59 -3.58
N THR A 48 -3.12 -14.21 -2.64
CA THR A 48 -3.65 -15.25 -1.76
C THR A 48 -4.68 -14.69 -0.78
N LEU A 49 -4.44 -13.50 -0.21
CA LEU A 49 -5.41 -12.81 0.65
C LEU A 49 -6.71 -12.53 -0.11
N GLN A 50 -6.61 -12.04 -1.34
CA GLN A 50 -7.78 -11.76 -2.19
C GLN A 50 -8.53 -13.05 -2.60
N ALA A 51 -7.81 -14.14 -2.87
CA ALA A 51 -8.40 -15.44 -3.14
C ALA A 51 -9.14 -16.04 -1.93
N ARG A 52 -8.79 -15.60 -0.71
CA ARG A 52 -9.49 -15.93 0.54
C ARG A 52 -10.57 -14.88 0.88
N GLU A 53 -11.16 -14.27 -0.15
CA GLU A 53 -12.33 -13.36 -0.08
C GLU A 53 -12.10 -12.02 0.64
N LEU A 54 -10.85 -11.63 0.89
CA LEU A 54 -10.56 -10.27 1.33
C LEU A 54 -10.60 -9.31 0.14
N ASP A 55 -11.32 -8.20 0.25
CA ASP A 55 -11.21 -7.13 -0.74
C ASP A 55 -9.79 -6.52 -0.74
N LEU A 56 -9.47 -5.68 -1.72
CA LEU A 56 -8.13 -5.09 -1.79
C LEU A 56 -7.79 -4.24 -0.55
N SER A 57 -8.77 -3.52 -0.01
CA SER A 57 -8.61 -2.63 1.14
C SER A 57 -8.16 -3.43 2.37
N ALA A 58 -8.88 -4.51 2.69
CA ALA A 58 -8.52 -5.44 3.76
C ALA A 58 -7.21 -6.16 3.46
N SER A 59 -7.02 -6.64 2.22
CA SER A 59 -5.82 -7.39 1.82
C SER A 59 -4.53 -6.58 1.97
N LEU A 60 -4.51 -5.30 1.57
CA LEU A 60 -3.35 -4.42 1.74
C LEU A 60 -3.01 -4.21 3.23
N ARG A 61 -4.03 -4.08 4.07
CA ARG A 61 -3.86 -3.88 5.52
C ARG A 61 -3.38 -5.15 6.21
N VAL A 62 -3.94 -6.30 5.86
CA VAL A 62 -3.47 -7.60 6.37
C VAL A 62 -2.04 -7.85 5.92
N LEU A 63 -1.74 -7.68 4.63
CA LEU A 63 -0.38 -7.80 4.09
C LEU A 63 0.61 -6.90 4.86
N ARG A 64 0.23 -5.66 5.14
CA ARG A 64 1.04 -4.74 5.97
C ARG A 64 1.35 -5.32 7.34
N GLN A 65 0.39 -5.97 8.00
CA GLN A 65 0.63 -6.61 9.29
C GLN A 65 1.58 -7.80 9.17
N LEU A 66 1.35 -8.69 8.19
CA LEU A 66 2.21 -9.86 7.97
C LEU A 66 3.66 -9.47 7.68
N VAL A 67 3.86 -8.47 6.83
CA VAL A 67 5.21 -7.96 6.50
C VAL A 67 5.88 -7.35 7.72
N MET A 68 5.19 -6.59 8.57
CA MET A 68 5.83 -6.06 9.78
C MET A 68 6.21 -7.14 10.77
N GLU A 69 5.34 -8.12 10.98
CA GLU A 69 5.67 -9.26 11.84
C GLU A 69 6.97 -9.90 11.35
N ARG A 70 7.02 -10.21 10.04
CA ARG A 70 8.19 -10.80 9.40
C ARG A 70 9.44 -9.95 9.60
N LEU A 71 9.35 -8.64 9.40
CA LEU A 71 10.49 -7.74 9.54
C LEU A 71 10.96 -7.62 10.99
N ILE A 72 10.05 -7.62 11.97
CA ILE A 72 10.42 -7.58 13.39
C ILE A 72 11.14 -8.87 13.78
N VAL A 73 10.67 -10.02 13.32
CA VAL A 73 11.35 -11.31 13.55
C VAL A 73 12.75 -11.31 12.92
N LEU A 74 12.87 -10.86 11.67
CA LEU A 74 14.16 -10.76 10.98
C LEU A 74 15.14 -9.83 11.69
N ASP A 75 14.67 -8.66 12.14
CA ASP A 75 15.49 -7.67 12.82
C ASP A 75 15.92 -8.15 14.22
N CYS A 76 14.96 -8.55 15.04
CA CYS A 76 15.20 -8.88 16.46
C CYS A 76 15.85 -10.26 16.69
N GLU A 77 15.63 -11.22 15.79
CA GLU A 77 16.06 -12.61 16.00
C GLU A 77 17.17 -13.05 15.04
N GLN A 78 17.29 -12.39 13.89
CA GLN A 78 18.21 -12.77 12.83
C GLN A 78 19.20 -11.65 12.46
N ALA A 79 19.16 -10.53 13.18
CA ALA A 79 20.04 -9.37 12.98
C ALA A 79 20.07 -8.90 11.51
N ALA A 80 18.89 -8.88 10.87
CA ALA A 80 18.78 -8.45 9.49
C ALA A 80 19.32 -7.02 9.31
N PRO A 81 20.07 -6.74 8.23
CA PRO A 81 20.54 -5.39 7.95
C PRO A 81 19.39 -4.40 7.80
N LEU A 82 19.60 -3.15 8.24
CA LEU A 82 18.60 -2.07 8.09
C LEU A 82 18.12 -1.93 6.63
N SER A 83 19.00 -2.13 5.65
CA SER A 83 18.66 -2.06 4.22
C SER A 83 17.65 -3.13 3.79
N VAL A 84 17.60 -4.29 4.45
CA VAL A 84 16.58 -5.32 4.19
C VAL A 84 15.22 -4.84 4.69
N VAL A 85 15.18 -4.27 5.90
CA VAL A 85 13.96 -3.73 6.48
C VAL A 85 13.42 -2.57 5.64
N THR A 86 14.27 -1.58 5.34
CA THR A 86 13.81 -0.39 4.62
C THR A 86 13.38 -0.70 3.19
N LYS A 87 14.12 -1.55 2.49
CA LYS A 87 13.75 -2.01 1.15
C LYS A 87 12.38 -2.70 1.15
N ALA A 88 12.13 -3.61 2.08
CA ALA A 88 10.85 -4.33 2.16
C ALA A 88 9.66 -3.39 2.46
N VAL A 89 9.83 -2.42 3.37
CA VAL A 89 8.79 -1.42 3.65
C VAL A 89 8.54 -0.53 2.43
N THR A 90 9.60 -0.11 1.72
CA THR A 90 9.49 0.64 0.46
C THR A 90 8.75 -0.15 -0.61
N GLU A 91 9.15 -1.40 -0.87
CA GLU A 91 8.50 -2.24 -1.89
C GLU A 91 7.03 -2.53 -1.54
N LEU A 92 6.70 -2.65 -0.24
CA LEU A 92 5.32 -2.77 0.21
C LEU A 92 4.50 -1.51 -0.08
N ALA A 93 5.07 -0.32 0.14
CA ALA A 93 4.40 0.95 -0.16
C ALA A 93 4.15 1.11 -1.67
N GLU A 94 5.15 0.81 -2.49
CA GLU A 94 5.04 0.82 -3.95
C GLU A 94 3.96 -0.15 -4.43
N LEU A 95 3.96 -1.40 -3.92
CA LEU A 95 2.93 -2.38 -4.25
C LEU A 95 1.53 -1.90 -3.86
N ALA A 96 1.37 -1.32 -2.66
CA ALA A 96 0.07 -0.83 -2.20
C ALA A 96 -0.46 0.30 -3.10
N LEU A 97 0.39 1.26 -3.45
CA LEU A 97 0.03 2.37 -4.34
C LEU A 97 -0.30 1.89 -5.76
N ASP A 98 0.50 0.97 -6.31
CA ASP A 98 0.27 0.41 -7.65
C ASP A 98 -1.10 -0.30 -7.72
N ARG A 99 -1.40 -1.14 -6.72
CA ARG A 99 -2.66 -1.90 -6.70
C ARG A 99 -3.86 -1.00 -6.45
N ALA A 100 -3.74 -0.02 -5.56
CA ALA A 100 -4.79 0.96 -5.32
C ALA A 100 -5.08 1.79 -6.58
N CYS A 101 -4.04 2.25 -7.28
CA CYS A 101 -4.17 3.00 -8.52
C CYS A 101 -4.88 2.17 -9.61
N GLN A 102 -4.47 0.90 -9.79
CA GLN A 102 -5.08 -0.02 -10.75
C GLN A 102 -6.57 -0.26 -10.48
N GLN A 103 -6.94 -0.53 -9.22
CA GLN A 103 -8.34 -0.77 -8.86
C GLN A 103 -9.18 0.48 -9.09
N VAL A 104 -8.73 1.64 -8.62
CA VAL A 104 -9.49 2.89 -8.74
C VAL A 104 -9.64 3.30 -10.21
N ARG A 105 -8.58 3.13 -11.02
CA ARG A 105 -8.66 3.35 -12.48
C ARG A 105 -9.71 2.45 -13.11
N THR A 106 -9.71 1.16 -12.77
CA THR A 106 -10.70 0.19 -13.29
C THR A 106 -12.13 0.61 -12.94
N GLU A 107 -12.37 1.01 -11.68
CA GLU A 107 -13.68 1.43 -11.21
C GLU A 107 -14.17 2.74 -11.86
N LEU A 108 -13.27 3.70 -12.03
CA LEU A 108 -13.59 4.97 -12.67
C LEU A 108 -13.78 4.82 -14.18
N ASP A 109 -12.92 4.06 -14.87
CA ASP A 109 -13.03 3.81 -16.31
C ASP A 109 -14.36 3.11 -16.64
N ALA A 110 -14.84 2.20 -15.79
CA ALA A 110 -16.15 1.56 -15.98
C ALA A 110 -17.34 2.54 -15.96
N ARG A 111 -17.20 3.67 -15.24
CA ARG A 111 -18.27 4.66 -15.05
C ARG A 111 -18.13 5.88 -15.97
N HIS A 112 -16.89 6.26 -16.27
CA HIS A 112 -16.56 7.52 -16.91
C HIS A 112 -15.78 7.34 -18.21
N GLY A 113 -15.25 6.14 -18.48
CA GLY A 113 -14.27 5.92 -19.54
C GLY A 113 -12.90 6.52 -19.18
N ALA A 114 -11.88 6.17 -19.97
CA ALA A 114 -10.52 6.65 -19.73
C ALA A 114 -10.42 8.18 -19.96
N PRO A 115 -9.63 8.91 -19.15
CA PRO A 115 -9.35 10.33 -19.36
C PRO A 115 -8.58 10.55 -20.66
N ARG A 116 -9.00 11.52 -21.48
CA ARG A 116 -8.40 11.77 -22.80
C ARG A 116 -7.72 13.14 -22.88
N GLY A 117 -6.59 13.18 -23.58
CA GLY A 117 -5.86 14.39 -23.92
C GLY A 117 -6.32 14.99 -25.25
N PRO A 118 -5.70 16.10 -25.68
CA PRO A 118 -6.12 16.86 -26.86
C PRO A 118 -6.10 16.08 -28.18
N ALA A 119 -5.25 15.06 -28.31
CA ALA A 119 -5.17 14.20 -29.49
C ALA A 119 -5.90 12.86 -29.29
N GLY A 120 -6.74 12.74 -28.27
CA GLY A 120 -7.51 11.54 -27.94
C GLY A 120 -6.70 10.42 -27.26
N GLN A 121 -5.43 10.65 -26.95
CA GLN A 121 -4.59 9.74 -26.18
C GLN A 121 -5.06 9.65 -24.71
N GLU A 122 -4.85 8.50 -24.07
CA GLU A 122 -5.13 8.39 -22.63
C GLU A 122 -4.18 9.26 -21.81
N VAL A 123 -4.73 9.96 -20.81
CA VAL A 123 -3.94 10.72 -19.83
C VAL A 123 -3.58 9.80 -18.66
N GLN A 124 -2.32 9.84 -18.24
CA GLN A 124 -1.82 9.02 -17.14
C GLN A 124 -1.76 9.83 -15.84
N LEU A 125 -2.05 9.14 -14.73
CA LEU A 125 -1.79 9.63 -13.38
C LEU A 125 -0.43 9.11 -12.93
N TRP A 126 0.43 10.02 -12.48
CA TRP A 126 1.72 9.68 -11.88
C TRP A 126 1.68 9.94 -10.38
N ILE A 127 2.19 8.99 -9.61
CA ILE A 127 2.37 9.10 -8.16
C ILE A 127 3.87 9.25 -7.90
N ILE A 128 4.28 10.39 -7.36
CA ILE A 128 5.68 10.69 -7.06
C ILE A 128 5.88 10.53 -5.56
N GLY A 129 6.70 9.54 -5.19
CA GLY A 129 7.14 9.34 -3.81
C GLY A 129 8.23 10.36 -3.44
N MET A 130 7.97 11.14 -2.39
CA MET A 130 8.90 12.12 -1.86
C MET A 130 9.58 11.58 -0.58
N GLY A 131 10.51 12.36 -0.02
CA GLY A 131 11.15 12.04 1.25
C GLY A 131 11.78 10.63 1.26
N LYS A 132 11.50 9.87 2.32
CA LYS A 132 12.03 8.51 2.50
C LYS A 132 11.52 7.51 1.49
N LEU A 133 10.29 7.69 0.97
CA LEU A 133 9.77 6.84 -0.09
C LEU A 133 10.59 7.07 -1.37
N GLY A 134 10.79 8.34 -1.75
CA GLY A 134 11.60 8.70 -2.92
C GLY A 134 13.07 8.28 -2.81
N ALA A 135 13.62 8.30 -1.60
CA ALA A 135 14.97 7.82 -1.30
C ALA A 135 15.08 6.29 -1.09
N ARG A 136 13.96 5.56 -1.20
CA ARG A 136 13.87 4.10 -0.97
C ARG A 136 14.38 3.63 0.40
N GLU A 137 14.09 4.40 1.44
CA GLU A 137 14.55 4.15 2.81
C GLU A 137 13.41 4.25 3.84
N LEU A 138 12.19 3.83 3.47
CA LEU A 138 11.06 3.86 4.40
C LEU A 138 11.35 3.00 5.64
N ASN A 139 11.06 3.54 6.82
CA ASN A 139 11.10 2.78 8.06
C ASN A 139 9.68 2.33 8.47
N VAL A 140 9.58 1.42 9.44
CA VAL A 140 8.32 0.76 9.84
C VAL A 140 7.22 1.70 10.35
N SER A 141 7.54 2.96 10.70
CA SER A 141 6.60 3.97 11.16
C SER A 141 6.48 5.18 10.22
N SER A 142 7.15 5.16 9.07
CA SER A 142 7.18 6.30 8.14
C SER A 142 5.80 6.55 7.54
N ASP A 143 5.50 7.83 7.37
CA ASP A 143 4.47 8.31 6.45
C ASP A 143 4.97 8.14 5.00
N ILE A 144 4.05 8.04 4.05
CA ILE A 144 4.36 8.12 2.62
C ILE A 144 4.00 9.51 2.10
N ASP A 145 5.03 10.28 1.77
CA ASP A 145 4.90 11.61 1.21
C ASP A 145 4.67 11.51 -0.29
N LEU A 146 3.52 11.97 -0.78
CA LEU A 146 3.12 11.78 -2.19
C LEU A 146 2.76 13.09 -2.88
N ILE A 147 3.14 13.19 -4.17
CA ILE A 147 2.65 14.19 -5.11
C ILE A 147 1.99 13.47 -6.28
N TYR A 148 0.77 13.88 -6.63
CA TYR A 148 0.04 13.36 -7.78
C TYR A 148 0.11 14.36 -8.94
N VAL A 149 0.43 13.89 -10.14
CA VAL A 149 0.48 14.72 -11.36
C VAL A 149 -0.17 14.02 -12.55
N TYR A 150 -0.81 14.81 -13.42
CA TYR A 150 -1.33 14.37 -14.73
C TYR A 150 -1.03 15.46 -15.78
N GLU A 151 -0.89 15.05 -17.05
CA GLU A 151 -0.26 15.91 -18.08
C GLU A 151 -1.22 16.88 -18.80
N HIS A 152 -2.49 16.50 -18.96
CA HIS A 152 -3.42 17.24 -19.82
C HIS A 152 -4.81 17.40 -19.19
N ASP A 153 -5.33 18.61 -19.28
CA ASP A 153 -6.76 18.88 -19.15
C ASP A 153 -7.54 18.27 -20.32
N GLY A 154 -8.84 18.07 -20.10
CA GLY A 154 -9.71 17.40 -21.05
C GLY A 154 -10.88 16.75 -20.35
N GLU A 155 -11.49 15.80 -21.03
CA GLU A 155 -12.61 15.03 -20.53
C GLU A 155 -12.37 13.54 -20.75
N THR A 156 -13.06 12.76 -19.93
CA THR A 156 -13.10 11.30 -20.04
C THR A 156 -13.91 10.86 -21.26
N ALA A 157 -13.64 9.65 -21.75
CA ALA A 157 -14.28 9.12 -22.95
C ALA A 157 -15.81 8.97 -22.84
N GLY A 158 -16.34 8.94 -21.62
CA GLY A 158 -17.74 8.59 -21.36
C GLY A 158 -18.02 7.11 -21.57
N GLN A 159 -19.27 6.73 -21.34
CA GLN A 159 -19.82 5.42 -21.66
C GLN A 159 -20.27 5.38 -23.13
N ALA A 160 -20.55 4.18 -23.65
CA ALA A 160 -20.95 4.00 -25.06
C ALA A 160 -22.23 4.76 -25.46
N ASP A 161 -23.06 5.14 -24.49
CA ASP A 161 -24.28 5.93 -24.68
C ASP A 161 -24.07 7.46 -24.54
N GLY A 162 -22.82 7.90 -24.41
CA GLY A 162 -22.43 9.31 -24.26
C GLY A 162 -22.62 9.89 -22.85
N ARG A 163 -23.07 9.11 -21.87
CA ARG A 163 -23.18 9.54 -20.47
C ARG A 163 -21.86 9.35 -19.72
N GLY A 164 -21.78 9.90 -18.51
CA GLY A 164 -20.64 9.68 -17.61
C GLY A 164 -19.38 10.49 -17.93
N VAL A 165 -19.42 11.36 -18.94
CA VAL A 165 -18.32 12.28 -19.24
C VAL A 165 -18.13 13.25 -18.08
N ILE A 166 -16.92 13.26 -17.53
CA ILE A 166 -16.43 14.21 -16.53
C ILE A 166 -15.08 14.78 -16.96
N SER A 167 -14.70 15.92 -16.41
CA SER A 167 -13.38 16.51 -16.64
C SER A 167 -12.25 15.61 -16.12
N ASN A 168 -11.08 15.67 -16.75
CA ASN A 168 -9.89 14.96 -16.27
C ASN A 168 -9.53 15.38 -14.84
N HIS A 169 -9.68 16.66 -14.50
CA HIS A 169 -9.46 17.17 -13.15
C HIS A 169 -10.36 16.46 -12.12
N GLU A 170 -11.66 16.34 -12.41
CA GLU A 170 -12.59 15.63 -11.54
C GLU A 170 -12.29 14.12 -11.48
N TYR A 171 -11.96 13.49 -12.61
CA TYR A 171 -11.58 12.08 -12.66
C TYR A 171 -10.36 11.80 -11.77
N PHE A 172 -9.28 12.58 -11.92
CA PHE A 172 -8.07 12.38 -11.14
C PHE A 172 -8.24 12.79 -9.67
N GLY A 173 -9.06 13.81 -9.36
CA GLY A 173 -9.44 14.13 -7.99
C GLY A 173 -10.18 12.97 -7.30
N ARG A 174 -11.10 12.31 -8.01
CA ARG A 174 -11.75 11.07 -7.55
C ARG A 174 -10.74 9.94 -7.41
N ALA A 175 -9.78 9.82 -8.34
CA ALA A 175 -8.77 8.78 -8.31
C ALA A 175 -7.87 8.90 -7.07
N VAL A 176 -7.36 10.11 -6.79
CA VAL A 176 -6.56 10.40 -5.60
C VAL A 176 -7.32 10.08 -4.32
N LYS A 177 -8.60 10.47 -4.24
CA LYS A 177 -9.44 10.14 -3.08
C LYS A 177 -9.66 8.64 -2.91
N GLY A 178 -9.89 7.91 -4.00
CA GLY A 178 -10.03 6.45 -3.99
C GLY A 178 -8.75 5.74 -3.54
N ILE A 179 -7.59 6.18 -4.04
CA ILE A 179 -6.28 5.64 -3.64
C ILE A 179 -6.04 5.90 -2.15
N PHE A 180 -6.34 7.11 -1.67
CA PHE A 180 -6.26 7.44 -0.24
C PHE A 180 -7.17 6.54 0.60
N GLY A 181 -8.40 6.24 0.16
CA GLY A 181 -9.28 5.33 0.90
C GLY A 181 -8.73 3.90 1.01
N LEU A 182 -8.16 3.38 -0.08
CA LEU A 182 -7.58 2.04 -0.09
C LEU A 182 -6.31 1.93 0.76
N VAL A 183 -5.50 2.98 0.87
CA VAL A 183 -4.18 2.92 1.51
C VAL A 183 -4.15 3.58 2.90
N GLY A 184 -4.78 4.76 3.02
CA GLY A 184 -4.67 5.68 4.14
C GLY A 184 -5.79 5.60 5.18
N ASP A 185 -7.01 5.24 4.79
CA ASP A 185 -8.13 5.20 5.74
C ASP A 185 -7.91 4.15 6.84
N THR A 186 -8.38 4.46 8.04
CA THR A 186 -8.36 3.49 9.13
C THR A 186 -9.63 2.65 9.08
N THR A 187 -9.46 1.33 8.95
CA THR A 187 -10.53 0.32 9.01
C THR A 187 -10.37 -0.53 10.26
N GLU A 188 -11.18 -1.58 10.40
CA GLU A 188 -10.99 -2.59 11.44
C GLU A 188 -9.58 -3.21 11.42
N HIS A 189 -8.96 -3.37 10.25
CA HIS A 189 -7.60 -3.90 10.08
C HIS A 189 -6.50 -2.85 10.25
N GLY A 190 -6.87 -1.61 10.60
CA GLY A 190 -5.97 -0.46 10.66
C GLY A 190 -5.85 0.23 9.31
N LEU A 191 -4.65 0.70 8.98
CA LEU A 191 -4.30 1.36 7.73
C LEU A 191 -3.09 0.66 7.10
N ALA A 192 -2.92 0.77 5.78
CA ALA A 192 -1.74 0.21 5.12
C ALA A 192 -0.55 1.17 5.30
N PHE A 193 -0.73 2.45 4.97
CA PHE A 193 0.25 3.50 5.20
C PHE A 193 -0.44 4.81 5.55
N ARG A 194 0.17 5.59 6.44
CA ARG A 194 -0.24 6.97 6.66
C ARG A 194 0.25 7.78 5.45
N VAL A 195 -0.64 8.55 4.84
CA VAL A 195 -0.34 9.31 3.62
C VAL A 195 -0.22 10.79 3.98
N ASP A 196 0.89 11.42 3.61
CA ASP A 196 1.08 12.86 3.71
C ASP A 196 1.04 13.50 2.32
N LEU A 197 0.18 14.50 2.17
CA LEU A 197 -0.03 15.27 0.94
C LEU A 197 0.38 16.74 1.09
N ALA A 198 1.07 17.10 2.19
CA ALA A 198 1.44 18.47 2.51
C ALA A 198 2.49 19.07 1.56
N LEU A 199 3.22 18.23 0.81
CA LEU A 199 4.26 18.66 -0.13
C LEU A 199 3.73 19.06 -1.52
N ARG A 200 2.42 18.96 -1.77
CA ARG A 200 1.85 19.37 -3.06
C ARG A 200 1.86 20.90 -3.23
N PRO A 201 1.88 21.43 -4.47
CA PRO A 201 1.82 22.88 -4.70
C PRO A 201 0.64 23.52 -3.96
N ASN A 202 0.90 24.58 -3.19
CA ASN A 202 -0.05 25.26 -2.28
C ASN A 202 -0.45 24.46 -1.01
N GLY A 203 0.25 23.37 -0.68
CA GLY A 203 0.09 22.60 0.56
C GLY A 203 -1.32 22.04 0.73
N ASN A 204 -1.87 22.11 1.96
CA ASN A 204 -3.24 21.66 2.25
C ASN A 204 -4.34 22.45 1.53
N SER A 205 -4.00 23.63 0.99
CA SER A 205 -4.92 24.48 0.23
C SER A 205 -4.78 24.27 -1.29
N GLY A 206 -3.89 23.38 -1.72
CA GLY A 206 -3.80 22.97 -3.11
C GLY A 206 -5.01 22.12 -3.52
N PRO A 207 -5.40 22.18 -4.81
CA PRO A 207 -6.51 21.40 -5.35
C PRO A 207 -6.33 19.89 -5.13
#